data_AF-A0A947JZ75-F1
#
_entry.id   AF-A0A947JZ75-F1
#
_cell.length_a   1.000
_cell.length_b   1.000
_cell.length_c   1.000
_cell.angle_alpha   90.00
_cell.angle_beta   90.00
_cell.angle_gamma   90.00
#
_symmetry.space_group_name_H-M   'P 1'
#
loop_
_entity.id
_entity.type
_entity.pdbx_description
1 polymer ?
#
loop_
_entity_poly.entity_id
_entity_poly.type
_entity_poly.pdbx_seq_one_letter_code
_entity_poly.pdbx_strand_id
1 'polypeptide(L)'
;APPPLPLDASRLESDLELPQAVVGDLLGPEPPQATELTREQRRFFRYDRNRDLKIGRNEMLASRTEAFRKLDVDGNNLLTFEEWAVATVDRFEGADADDDNWLTPSEFATTKPPPRQRPACRC
;
A
#
# COMPACT_ATOMS: atom_id res chain seq x y z
N ALA A 1 -68.70 6.82 -9.87
CA ALA A 1 -67.52 7.70 -9.87
C ALA A 1 -66.71 7.42 -11.15
N PRO A 2 -66.21 8.44 -11.87
CA PRO A 2 -65.38 8.21 -13.03
C PRO A 2 -64.00 7.66 -12.61
N PRO A 3 -63.33 6.86 -13.46
CA PRO A 3 -62.01 6.33 -13.14
C PRO A 3 -60.96 7.45 -13.13
N PRO A 4 -59.90 7.34 -12.29
CA PRO A 4 -58.85 8.34 -12.22
C PRO A 4 -58.06 8.37 -13.54
N LEU A 5 -57.82 9.57 -14.05
CA LEU A 5 -57.05 9.79 -15.27
C LEU A 5 -55.60 9.32 -15.10
N PRO A 6 -54.96 8.76 -16.15
CA PRO A 6 -53.56 8.37 -16.09
C PRO A 6 -52.68 9.60 -15.85
N LEU A 7 -51.74 9.47 -14.92
CA LEU A 7 -50.77 10.52 -14.61
C LEU A 7 -49.89 10.76 -15.83
N ASP A 8 -49.85 12.01 -16.26
CA ASP A 8 -49.06 12.47 -17.40
C ASP A 8 -47.57 12.35 -17.09
N ALA A 9 -46.92 11.35 -17.68
CA ALA A 9 -45.50 11.05 -17.44
C ALA A 9 -44.57 12.20 -17.83
N SER A 10 -45.02 13.08 -18.74
CA SER A 10 -44.28 14.26 -19.19
C SER A 10 -44.05 15.28 -18.07
N ARG A 11 -44.91 15.30 -17.03
CA ARG A 11 -44.80 16.23 -15.91
C ARG A 11 -43.74 15.81 -14.88
N LEU A 12 -43.40 14.52 -14.82
CA LEU A 12 -42.37 14.02 -13.91
C LEU A 12 -40.95 14.32 -14.43
N GLU A 13 -40.80 14.51 -15.73
CA GLU A 13 -39.52 14.84 -16.38
C GLU A 13 -39.12 16.30 -16.13
N SER A 14 -40.10 17.23 -16.11
CA SER A 14 -39.84 18.66 -15.83
C SER A 14 -39.44 18.94 -14.38
N ASP A 15 -39.87 18.11 -13.43
CA ASP A 15 -39.59 18.30 -12.00
C ASP A 15 -38.20 17.77 -11.58
N LEU A 16 -37.51 17.03 -12.46
CA LEU A 16 -36.13 16.56 -12.29
C LEU A 16 -35.11 17.43 -13.05
N GLU A 17 -35.57 18.46 -13.75
CA GLU A 17 -34.71 19.37 -14.51
C GLU A 17 -34.01 20.32 -13.53
N LEU A 18 -32.88 19.85 -12.98
CA LEU A 18 -32.01 20.67 -12.15
C LEU A 18 -31.66 21.96 -12.88
N PRO A 19 -31.72 23.13 -12.22
CA PRO A 19 -31.38 24.40 -12.86
C PRO A 19 -29.95 24.34 -13.40
N GLN A 20 -29.81 24.39 -14.72
CA GLN A 20 -28.51 24.43 -15.39
C GLN A 20 -27.99 25.87 -15.33
N ALA A 21 -27.03 26.13 -14.43
CA ALA A 21 -26.24 27.34 -14.51
C ALA A 21 -25.24 27.20 -15.67
N VAL A 22 -25.15 28.20 -16.55
CA VAL A 22 -24.10 28.28 -17.58
C VAL A 22 -22.79 28.64 -16.87
N VAL A 23 -22.06 27.63 -16.40
CA VAL A 23 -20.80 27.80 -15.63
C VAL A 23 -19.58 28.02 -16.54
N GLY A 24 -19.79 28.19 -17.85
CA GLY A 24 -18.72 28.16 -18.87
C GLY A 24 -17.60 29.18 -18.66
N ASP A 25 -17.94 30.38 -18.17
CA ASP A 25 -17.00 31.49 -18.01
C ASP A 25 -16.77 31.89 -16.54
N LEU A 26 -17.29 31.13 -15.58
CA LEU A 26 -17.09 31.39 -14.16
C LEU A 26 -15.75 30.80 -13.70
N LEU A 27 -14.68 31.60 -13.75
CA LEU A 27 -13.46 31.27 -13.02
C LEU A 27 -13.73 31.38 -11.52
N GLY A 28 -13.79 30.23 -10.85
CA GLY A 28 -13.65 30.19 -9.40
C GLY A 28 -12.29 30.77 -8.96
N PRO A 29 -12.13 31.15 -7.68
CA PRO A 29 -10.83 31.56 -7.17
C PRO A 29 -9.81 30.45 -7.44
N GLU A 30 -8.55 30.84 -7.71
CA GLU A 30 -7.49 29.86 -7.94
C GLU A 30 -7.47 28.84 -6.80
N PRO A 31 -7.38 27.54 -7.12
CA PRO A 31 -7.32 26.53 -6.08
C PRO A 31 -6.10 26.78 -5.19
N PRO A 32 -6.22 26.59 -3.87
CA PRO A 32 -5.09 26.79 -2.97
C PRO A 32 -3.95 25.85 -3.36
N GLN A 33 -2.73 26.37 -3.38
CA GLN A 33 -1.55 25.57 -3.68
C GLN A 33 -1.29 24.59 -2.52
N ALA A 34 -1.12 23.30 -2.84
CA ALA A 34 -0.73 22.29 -1.86
C ALA A 34 0.71 22.56 -1.40
N THR A 35 0.93 22.77 -0.11
CA THR A 35 2.27 22.89 0.45
C THR A 35 3.01 21.55 0.36
N GLU A 36 4.22 21.57 -0.18
CA GLU A 36 5.04 20.36 -0.24
C GLU A 36 5.48 19.94 1.17
N LEU A 37 4.98 18.78 1.62
CA LEU A 37 5.46 18.18 2.86
C LEU A 37 6.95 17.82 2.73
N THR A 38 7.73 18.18 3.74
CA THR A 38 9.15 17.80 3.84
C THR A 38 9.31 16.28 3.92
N ARG A 39 10.49 15.75 3.58
CA ARG A 39 10.77 14.29 3.68
C ARG A 39 10.52 13.74 5.08
N GLU A 40 10.84 14.53 6.11
CA GLU A 40 10.66 14.17 7.51
C GLU A 40 9.18 14.19 7.91
N GLN A 41 8.42 15.20 7.49
CA GLN A 41 6.98 15.23 7.69
C GLN A 41 6.29 14.02 7.04
N ARG A 42 6.68 13.64 5.81
CA ARG A 42 6.17 12.42 5.15
C ARG A 42 6.52 11.14 5.93
N ARG A 43 7.71 11.09 6.54
CA ARG A 43 8.11 9.96 7.40
C ARG A 43 7.28 9.95 8.69
N PHE A 44 7.05 11.11 9.28
CA PHE A 44 6.27 11.28 10.50
C PHE A 44 4.82 10.79 10.30
N PHE A 45 4.15 11.30 9.26
CA PHE A 45 2.76 10.91 8.93
C PHE A 45 2.61 9.45 8.50
N ARG A 46 3.70 8.74 8.20
CA ARG A 46 3.65 7.29 7.96
C ARG A 46 3.44 6.51 9.25
N TYR A 47 3.95 7.03 10.37
CA TYR A 47 3.90 6.39 11.67
C TYR A 47 2.73 6.90 12.52
N ASP A 48 2.40 8.19 12.46
CA ASP A 48 1.23 8.80 13.13
C ASP A 48 -0.07 8.32 12.44
N ARG A 49 -0.64 7.24 12.94
CA ARG A 49 -1.81 6.58 12.33
C ARG A 49 -3.12 7.18 12.83
N ASN A 50 -3.15 7.59 14.09
CA ASN A 50 -4.31 8.22 14.69
C ASN A 50 -4.40 9.73 14.38
N ARG A 51 -3.39 10.30 13.71
CA ARG A 51 -3.32 11.70 13.27
C ARG A 51 -3.37 12.67 14.45
N ASP A 52 -2.73 12.32 15.56
CA ASP A 52 -2.67 13.15 16.77
C ASP A 52 -1.40 14.03 16.85
N LEU A 53 -0.60 14.03 15.77
CA LEU A 53 0.68 14.75 15.67
C LEU A 53 1.71 14.32 16.72
N LYS A 54 1.59 13.09 17.22
CA LYS A 54 2.58 12.41 18.05
C LYS A 54 2.82 11.02 17.47
N ILE A 55 3.90 10.38 17.92
CA ILE A 55 4.16 8.98 17.58
C ILE A 55 4.27 8.23 18.90
N GLY A 56 3.27 7.41 19.18
CA GLY A 56 3.28 6.51 20.32
C GLY A 56 4.29 5.37 20.14
N ARG A 57 4.63 4.67 21.23
CA ARG A 57 5.49 3.46 21.17
C ARG A 57 4.94 2.42 20.20
N ASN A 58 3.63 2.17 20.24
CA ASN A 58 2.99 1.16 19.40
C ASN A 58 3.05 1.53 17.91
N GLU A 59 2.90 2.82 17.60
CA GLU A 59 3.02 3.34 16.25
C GLU A 59 4.46 3.25 15.73
N MET A 60 5.44 3.58 16.56
CA MET A 60 6.84 3.40 16.21
C MET A 60 7.20 1.91 16.01
N LEU A 61 6.62 1.01 16.80
CA LEU A 61 6.88 -0.43 16.68
C LEU A 61 6.07 -1.09 15.57
N ALA A 62 5.14 -0.38 14.93
CA ALA A 62 4.23 -0.96 13.97
C ALA A 62 4.89 -1.61 12.75
N SER A 63 5.99 -1.03 12.25
CA SER A 63 6.74 -1.63 11.14
C SER A 63 7.43 -2.93 11.55
N ARG A 64 7.79 -3.06 12.82
CA ARG A 64 8.40 -4.26 13.38
C ARG A 64 7.36 -5.35 13.66
N THR A 65 6.21 -4.99 14.20
CA THR A 65 5.13 -5.95 14.44
C THR A 65 4.56 -6.49 13.13
N GLU A 66 4.49 -5.69 12.08
CA GLU A 66 4.11 -6.17 10.75
C GLU A 66 5.15 -7.12 10.15
N ALA A 67 6.45 -6.82 10.27
CA ALA A 67 7.50 -7.71 9.80
C ALA A 67 7.53 -9.03 10.59
N PHE A 68 7.36 -8.95 11.90
CA PHE A 68 7.27 -10.12 12.78
C PHE A 68 6.14 -11.05 12.36
N ARG A 69 4.93 -10.51 12.15
CA ARG A 69 3.76 -11.29 11.69
C ARG A 69 3.92 -11.92 10.30
N LYS A 70 4.83 -11.39 9.47
CA LYS A 70 5.12 -11.98 8.15
C LYS A 70 6.07 -13.17 8.27
N LEU A 71 6.87 -13.22 9.33
CA LEU A 71 7.81 -14.30 9.60
C LEU A 71 7.20 -15.40 10.46
N ASP A 72 6.32 -15.04 11.40
CA ASP A 72 5.59 -15.96 12.28
C ASP A 72 4.44 -16.63 11.50
N VAL A 73 4.70 -17.80 10.93
CA VAL A 73 3.76 -18.52 10.07
C VAL A 73 2.74 -19.28 10.91
N ASP A 74 3.16 -19.80 12.06
CA ASP A 74 2.30 -20.59 12.94
C ASP A 74 1.43 -19.74 13.89
N GLY A 75 1.72 -18.44 14.02
CA GLY A 75 0.96 -17.47 14.79
C GLY A 75 1.14 -17.58 16.30
N ASN A 76 2.21 -18.24 16.76
CA ASN A 76 2.46 -18.49 18.18
C ASN A 76 3.15 -17.29 18.89
N ASN A 77 3.45 -16.21 18.17
CA ASN A 77 4.21 -15.04 18.62
C ASN A 77 5.67 -15.31 19.02
N LEU A 78 6.28 -16.35 18.48
CA LEU A 78 7.70 -16.66 18.52
C LEU A 78 8.18 -16.88 17.08
N LEU A 79 9.46 -16.59 16.82
CA LEU A 79 10.07 -16.99 15.56
C LEU A 79 10.96 -18.18 15.84
N THR A 80 10.66 -19.30 15.19
CA THR A 80 11.61 -20.40 15.07
C THR A 80 12.83 -19.95 14.25
N PHE A 81 13.91 -20.74 14.30
CA PHE A 81 15.14 -20.39 13.58
C PHE A 81 14.92 -20.28 12.06
N GLU A 82 14.11 -21.20 11.51
CA GLU A 82 13.76 -21.24 10.09
C GLU A 82 12.90 -20.03 9.69
N GLU A 83 11.89 -19.69 10.49
CA GLU A 83 11.06 -18.50 10.27
C GLU A 83 11.85 -17.19 10.35
N TRP A 84 12.81 -17.09 11.28
CA TRP A 84 13.69 -15.93 11.36
C TRP A 84 14.68 -15.85 10.19
N ALA A 85 15.16 -17.01 9.73
CA ALA A 85 16.13 -17.13 8.66
C ALA A 85 15.48 -17.29 7.27
N VAL A 86 14.23 -16.82 7.09
CA VAL A 86 13.45 -17.02 5.84
C VAL A 86 14.26 -16.72 4.57
N ALA A 87 15.00 -15.60 4.54
CA ALA A 87 15.79 -15.21 3.36
C ALA A 87 16.97 -16.15 3.06
N THR A 88 17.46 -16.88 4.08
CA THR A 88 18.50 -17.90 3.94
C THR A 88 17.87 -19.22 3.51
N VAL A 89 16.73 -19.59 4.10
CA VAL A 89 15.96 -20.79 3.74
C VAL A 89 15.51 -20.71 2.28
N ASP A 90 14.85 -19.63 1.88
CA ASP A 90 14.41 -19.38 0.49
C ASP A 90 15.58 -19.47 -0.50
N ARG A 91 16.77 -19.01 -0.10
CA ARG A 91 17.97 -19.06 -0.94
C ARG A 91 18.54 -20.48 -1.04
N PHE A 92 18.47 -21.24 0.05
CA PHE A 92 18.90 -22.63 0.09
C PHE A 92 17.96 -23.47 -0.78
N GLU A 93 16.66 -23.40 -0.54
CA GLU A 93 15.63 -24.11 -1.31
C GLU A 93 15.67 -23.72 -2.79
N GLY A 94 15.93 -22.45 -3.11
CA GLY A 94 16.08 -22.02 -4.50
C GLY A 94 17.36 -22.52 -5.19
N ALA A 95 18.33 -23.03 -4.44
CA ALA A 95 19.61 -23.52 -4.97
C ALA A 95 19.72 -25.05 -4.97
N ASP A 96 19.06 -25.73 -4.04
CA ASP A 96 18.94 -27.18 -3.96
C ASP A 96 18.00 -27.65 -5.09
N ALA A 97 18.58 -28.16 -6.19
CA ALA A 97 17.81 -28.47 -7.39
C ALA A 97 17.23 -29.89 -7.38
N ASP A 98 17.77 -30.77 -6.51
CA ASP A 98 17.36 -32.16 -6.38
C ASP A 98 16.63 -32.48 -5.06
N ASP A 99 16.38 -31.45 -4.23
CA ASP A 99 15.64 -31.49 -2.97
C ASP A 99 16.24 -32.49 -1.95
N ASP A 100 17.57 -32.68 -1.98
CA ASP A 100 18.26 -33.64 -1.12
C ASP A 100 18.68 -33.05 0.24
N ASN A 101 18.43 -31.75 0.46
CA ASN A 101 18.85 -30.95 1.62
C ASN A 101 20.37 -30.77 1.74
N TRP A 102 21.09 -30.87 0.63
CA TRP A 102 22.50 -30.52 0.50
C TRP A 102 22.69 -29.57 -0.69
N LEU A 103 23.82 -28.85 -0.68
CA LEU A 103 24.21 -28.06 -1.84
C LEU A 103 25.54 -28.59 -2.35
N THR A 104 25.52 -29.09 -3.58
CA THR A 104 26.73 -29.34 -4.33
C THR A 104 27.45 -28.01 -4.63
N PRO A 105 28.75 -28.01 -4.95
CA PRO A 105 29.46 -26.80 -5.34
C PRO A 105 28.83 -26.05 -6.53
N SER A 106 28.20 -26.79 -7.45
CA SER A 106 27.44 -26.26 -8.58
C SER A 106 26.19 -25.50 -8.14
N GLU A 107 25.42 -26.08 -7.21
CA GLU A 107 24.19 -25.49 -6.68
C GLU A 107 24.50 -24.29 -5.79
N PHE A 108 25.49 -24.40 -4.91
CA PHE A 108 25.91 -23.30 -4.06
C PHE A 108 26.33 -22.07 -4.86
N ALA A 109 26.94 -22.25 -6.04
CA ALA A 109 27.32 -21.13 -6.91
C ALA A 109 26.12 -20.28 -7.38
N THR A 110 24.91 -20.85 -7.41
CA THR A 110 23.67 -20.15 -7.80
C THR A 110 23.18 -19.18 -6.72
N THR A 111 23.55 -19.42 -5.46
CA THR A 111 23.16 -18.58 -4.29
C THR A 111 23.82 -17.20 -4.28
N LYS A 112 24.70 -16.90 -5.25
CA LYS A 112 25.51 -15.69 -5.29
C LYS A 112 24.63 -14.43 -5.31
N PRO A 113 24.82 -13.47 -4.37
CA PRO A 113 24.07 -12.22 -4.37
C PRO A 113 24.27 -11.47 -5.70
N PRO A 114 23.20 -10.90 -6.29
CA PRO A 114 23.33 -10.14 -7.51
C PRO A 114 24.27 -8.94 -7.29
N PRO A 115 25.07 -8.55 -8.30
CA PRO A 115 25.94 -7.40 -8.17
C PRO A 115 25.11 -6.15 -7.88
N ARG A 116 25.52 -5.38 -6.87
CA ARG A 116 24.84 -4.12 -6.55
C ARG A 116 24.96 -3.19 -7.75
N GLN A 117 23.82 -2.82 -8.33
CA GLN A 117 23.82 -1.82 -9.40
C GLN A 117 24.30 -0.50 -8.81
N ARG A 118 25.36 0.07 -9.41
CA ARG A 118 25.86 1.39 -9.00
C ARG A 118 24.81 2.42 -9.43
N PRO A 119 24.46 3.40 -8.57
CA PRO A 119 23.55 4.46 -9.00
C PRO A 119 24.17 5.15 -10.22
N ALA A 120 23.42 5.27 -11.30
CA ALA A 120 23.85 6.05 -12.46
C ALA A 120 24.16 7.47 -11.99
N CYS A 121 25.35 7.97 -12.32
CA CYS A 121 25.70 9.37 -12.08
C CYS A 121 24.62 10.24 -12.77
N ARG A 122 23.83 10.94 -11.96
CA ARG A 122 22.95 12.01 -12.44
C ARG A 122 23.83 13.25 -12.55
N CYS A 123 24.40 13.46 -13.74
CA CYS A 123 24.98 14.72 -14.14
C CYS A 123 23.87 15.67 -14.62
#